data_AF-A0AAU9XCK2-F1
#
_entry.id   AF-A0AAU9XCK2-F1
#
_cell.length_a   1.000
_cell.length_b   1.000
_cell.length_c   1.000
_cell.angle_alpha   90.00
_cell.angle_beta   90.00
_cell.angle_gamma   90.00
#
_symmetry.space_group_name_H-M   'P 1'
#
loop_
_entity.id
_entity.type
_entity.pdbx_description
1 polymer ?
#
loop_
_entity_poly.entity_id
_entity_poly.type
_entity_poly.pdbx_seq_one_letter_code
_entity_poly.pdbx_strand_id
1 'polypeptide(L)'
;FFCFSTTASIQVAVGCYRDRSGSGRAMPDLLASYRKNGLVWSNLDETVIQKCRKEAEERGFKCFGIQFYGECWSGLNACDTYDIYGRSDECFCTSDVSLNNTFPKYQLTENCRGPVGGRWANFVYRLREV
;
A
#
# COMPACT_ATOMS: atom_id res chain seq x y z
N PHE A 1 -17.27 18.16 -26.00
CA PHE A 1 -17.32 16.73 -25.67
C PHE A 1 -15.95 16.32 -25.14
N PHE A 2 -15.75 16.36 -23.83
CA PHE A 2 -14.57 15.73 -23.22
C PHE A 2 -14.97 14.31 -22.83
N CYS A 3 -14.48 13.34 -23.59
CA CYS A 3 -14.54 11.94 -23.20
C CYS A 3 -13.48 11.75 -22.10
N PHE A 4 -13.88 11.77 -20.82
CA PHE A 4 -13.00 11.28 -19.77
C PHE A 4 -12.92 9.77 -19.96
N SER A 5 -11.86 9.31 -20.62
CA SER A 5 -11.48 7.91 -20.60
C SER A 5 -11.11 7.60 -19.15
N THR A 6 -12.01 6.95 -18.42
CA THR A 6 -11.67 6.35 -17.12
C THR A 6 -10.85 5.12 -17.42
N THR A 7 -9.55 5.28 -17.68
CA THR A 7 -8.62 4.15 -17.71
C THR A 7 -8.57 3.59 -16.30
N ALA A 8 -9.28 2.49 -16.07
CA ALA A 8 -9.21 1.78 -14.81
C ALA A 8 -7.75 1.31 -14.62
N SER A 9 -7.11 1.67 -13.51
CA SER A 9 -5.75 1.19 -13.25
C SER A 9 -5.78 -0.01 -12.29
N ILE A 10 -4.92 -1.00 -12.57
CA ILE A 10 -4.67 -2.12 -11.65
C ILE A 10 -3.48 -1.79 -10.76
N GLN A 11 -3.49 -2.31 -9.54
CA GLN A 11 -2.36 -2.23 -8.60
C GLN A 11 -1.49 -3.48 -8.71
N VAL A 12 -0.18 -3.29 -8.85
CA VAL A 12 0.80 -4.38 -8.86
C VAL A 12 1.65 -4.26 -7.60
N ALA A 13 1.70 -5.32 -6.79
CA ALA A 13 2.54 -5.38 -5.61
C ALA A 13 4.03 -5.29 -6.00
N VAL A 14 4.75 -4.36 -5.37
CA VAL A 14 6.19 -4.13 -5.61
C VAL A 14 7.03 -4.73 -4.48
N GLY A 15 6.63 -4.53 -3.22
CA GLY A 15 7.32 -5.13 -2.07
C GLY A 15 7.30 -4.25 -0.82
N CYS A 16 8.07 -4.69 0.18
CA CYS A 16 8.14 -4.06 1.49
C CYS A 16 9.43 -3.24 1.67
N TYR A 17 9.28 -1.95 2.01
CA TYR A 17 10.38 -1.00 2.10
C TYR A 17 10.31 -0.17 3.36
N ARG A 18 11.48 0.20 3.90
CA ARG A 18 11.56 1.05 5.10
C ARG A 18 11.13 2.47 4.77
N ASP A 19 10.50 3.11 5.74
CA ASP A 19 10.17 4.52 5.71
C ASP A 19 10.65 5.22 6.99
N ARG A 20 10.63 6.55 6.98
CA ARG A 20 10.96 7.39 8.14
C ARG A 20 9.77 8.25 8.52
N SER A 21 9.92 9.04 9.58
CA SER A 21 8.94 10.03 10.00
C SER A 21 9.34 11.44 9.53
N GLY A 22 8.39 12.37 9.56
CA GLY A 22 8.65 13.78 9.26
C GLY A 22 8.93 14.05 7.78
N SER A 23 9.76 15.06 7.50
CA SER A 23 10.07 15.53 6.14
C SER A 23 10.98 14.59 5.33
N GLY A 24 11.61 13.61 5.97
CA GLY A 24 12.48 12.63 5.32
C GLY A 24 11.77 11.34 4.92
N ARG A 25 10.47 11.37 4.62
CA ARG A 25 9.74 10.19 4.17
C ARG A 25 10.12 9.80 2.75
N ALA A 26 10.16 8.49 2.49
CA ALA A 26 10.26 7.93 1.15
C ALA A 26 9.03 8.29 0.29
N MET A 27 7.86 8.38 0.94
CA MET A 27 6.58 8.73 0.33
C MET A 27 5.93 9.83 1.18
N PRO A 28 6.07 11.12 0.83
CA PRO A 28 5.76 12.23 1.73
C PRO A 28 4.27 12.54 1.89
N ASP A 29 3.43 12.15 0.94
CA ASP A 29 2.04 12.61 0.88
C ASP A 29 1.11 11.59 1.54
N LEU A 30 0.51 11.95 2.68
CA LEU A 30 -0.56 11.16 3.30
C LEU A 30 -1.88 11.44 2.59
N LEU A 31 -2.41 10.44 1.89
CA LEU A 31 -3.64 10.58 1.12
C LEU A 31 -4.88 10.37 1.98
N ALA A 32 -4.84 9.33 2.81
CA ALA A 32 -5.94 8.91 3.69
C ALA A 32 -5.44 7.98 4.81
N SER A 33 -6.25 7.81 5.86
CA SER A 33 -6.02 6.81 6.91
C SER A 33 -7.29 6.07 7.28
N TYR A 34 -7.28 4.76 7.09
CA TYR A 34 -8.39 3.85 7.40
C TYR A 34 -8.17 3.05 8.68
N ARG A 35 -7.16 3.41 9.47
CA ARG A 35 -6.73 2.68 10.68
C ARG A 35 -7.82 2.53 11.74
N LYS A 36 -8.68 3.53 11.90
CA LYS A 36 -9.68 3.56 12.98
C LYS A 36 -11.01 2.91 12.59
N ASN A 37 -11.48 3.08 11.34
CA ASN A 37 -12.85 2.74 10.92
C ASN A 37 -12.95 2.11 9.53
N GLY A 38 -11.89 1.45 9.03
CA GLY A 38 -11.93 0.91 7.67
C GLY A 38 -11.10 -0.35 7.44
N LEU A 39 -10.51 -0.95 8.47
CA LEU A 39 -9.71 -2.16 8.36
C LEU A 39 -10.53 -3.39 8.70
N VAL A 40 -10.76 -4.25 7.71
CA VAL A 40 -11.21 -5.63 7.96
C VAL A 40 -10.03 -6.53 7.66
N TRP A 41 -9.44 -7.07 8.72
CA TRP A 41 -8.20 -7.82 8.66
C TRP A 41 -8.26 -9.13 7.85
N SER A 42 -9.45 -9.74 7.75
CA SER A 42 -9.69 -10.89 6.89
C SER A 42 -9.80 -10.53 5.40
N ASN A 43 -9.87 -9.25 5.06
CA ASN A 43 -10.04 -8.75 3.70
C ASN A 43 -9.36 -7.39 3.52
N LEU A 44 -8.04 -7.36 3.58
CA LEU A 44 -7.25 -6.12 3.42
C LEU A 44 -7.34 -5.53 2.00
N ASP A 45 -7.57 -6.37 0.99
CA ASP A 45 -7.64 -5.93 -0.42
C ASP A 45 -8.78 -4.94 -0.64
N GLU A 46 -10.02 -5.31 -0.31
CA GLU A 46 -11.18 -4.45 -0.50
C GLU A 46 -11.21 -3.30 0.52
N THR A 47 -10.65 -3.50 1.72
CA THR A 47 -10.84 -2.56 2.81
C THR A 47 -9.85 -1.41 2.84
N VAL A 48 -8.62 -1.63 2.40
CA VAL A 48 -7.57 -0.60 2.37
C VAL A 48 -6.90 -0.51 1.03
N ILE A 49 -6.51 -1.62 0.42
CA ILE A 49 -5.63 -1.56 -0.76
C ILE A 49 -6.36 -0.90 -1.94
N GLN A 50 -7.58 -1.35 -2.25
CA GLN A 50 -8.39 -0.74 -3.31
C GLN A 50 -8.76 0.72 -3.02
N LYS A 51 -8.93 1.09 -1.74
CA LYS A 51 -9.22 2.48 -1.37
C LYS A 51 -7.99 3.36 -1.56
N CYS A 52 -6.82 2.94 -1.06
CA CYS A 52 -5.56 3.65 -1.28
C CYS A 52 -5.22 3.76 -2.77
N ARG A 53 -5.50 2.72 -3.56
CA ARG A 53 -5.39 2.75 -5.03
C ARG A 53 -6.20 3.90 -5.63
N LYS A 54 -7.49 3.97 -5.31
CA LYS A 54 -8.38 5.05 -5.79
C LYS A 54 -7.90 6.43 -5.36
N GLU A 55 -7.50 6.59 -4.09
CA GLU A 55 -6.98 7.87 -3.59
C GLU A 55 -5.72 8.32 -4.35
N ALA A 56 -4.86 7.37 -4.73
CA ALA A 56 -3.67 7.64 -5.54
C ALA A 56 -4.02 7.96 -7.00
N GLU A 57 -4.96 7.22 -7.59
CA GLU A 57 -5.46 7.46 -8.96
C GLU A 57 -6.10 8.84 -9.10
N GLU A 58 -7.00 9.22 -8.19
CA GLU A 58 -7.69 10.51 -8.19
C GLU A 58 -6.73 11.70 -8.07
N ARG A 59 -5.56 11.49 -7.45
CA ARG A 59 -4.49 12.50 -7.32
C ARG A 59 -3.43 12.41 -8.42
N GLY A 60 -3.57 11.48 -9.36
CA GLY A 60 -2.65 11.30 -10.48
C GLY A 60 -1.28 10.70 -10.10
N PHE A 61 -1.18 10.02 -8.96
CA PHE A 61 0.05 9.35 -8.56
C PHE A 61 0.19 7.99 -9.27
N LYS A 62 1.43 7.52 -9.39
CA LYS A 62 1.75 6.24 -10.08
C LYS A 62 2.12 5.11 -9.12
N CYS A 63 2.52 5.44 -7.90
CA CYS A 63 2.82 4.47 -6.85
C CYS A 63 2.22 4.93 -5.54
N PHE A 64 1.73 3.99 -4.75
CA PHE A 64 1.26 4.24 -3.39
C PHE A 64 1.83 3.18 -2.45
N GLY A 65 1.93 3.55 -1.18
CA GLY A 65 2.41 2.70 -0.11
C GLY A 65 1.35 2.61 0.96
N ILE A 66 1.24 1.45 1.59
CA ILE A 66 0.41 1.29 2.79
C ILE A 66 1.34 1.17 3.97
N GLN A 67 1.18 2.06 4.96
CA GLN A 67 1.91 2.06 6.22
C GLN A 67 0.95 1.87 7.39
N PHE A 68 1.45 1.37 8.52
CA PHE A 68 0.65 1.19 9.73
C PHE A 68 -0.71 0.51 9.44
N TYR A 69 -0.67 -0.50 8.57
CA TYR A 69 -1.77 -1.34 8.09
C TYR A 69 -2.85 -0.64 7.28
N GLY A 70 -3.03 0.68 7.40
CA GLY A 70 -4.17 1.39 6.83
C GLY A 70 -3.94 2.86 6.46
N GLU A 71 -2.70 3.36 6.52
CA GLU A 71 -2.37 4.70 6.03
C GLU A 71 -1.91 4.62 4.58
N CYS A 72 -2.56 5.39 3.72
CA CYS A 72 -2.21 5.52 2.31
C CYS A 72 -1.19 6.63 2.15
N TRP A 73 0.03 6.28 1.76
CA TRP A 73 1.11 7.21 1.47
C TRP A 73 1.42 7.22 -0.02
N SER A 74 1.83 8.35 -0.57
CA SER A 74 2.23 8.50 -1.96
C SER A 74 3.12 9.74 -2.15
N GLY A 75 3.21 10.24 -3.37
CA GLY A 75 3.95 11.44 -3.76
C GLY A 75 4.27 11.42 -5.25
N LEU A 76 4.58 12.59 -5.80
CA LEU A 76 4.93 12.74 -7.23
C LEU A 76 6.07 11.81 -7.65
N ASN A 77 7.09 11.66 -6.79
CA ASN A 77 8.26 10.81 -7.02
C ASN A 77 8.19 9.47 -6.27
N ALA A 78 7.02 9.08 -5.77
CA ALA A 78 6.85 7.87 -4.98
C ALA A 78 7.43 6.62 -5.64
N CYS A 79 7.33 6.51 -6.98
CA CYS A 79 7.88 5.38 -7.73
C CYS A 79 9.41 5.37 -7.82
N ASP A 80 10.07 6.47 -7.52
CA ASP A 80 11.53 6.61 -7.59
C ASP A 80 12.16 6.63 -6.20
N THR A 81 11.37 6.98 -5.16
CA THR A 81 11.87 7.19 -3.80
C THR A 81 11.44 6.13 -2.80
N TYR A 82 10.55 5.20 -3.16
CA TYR A 82 9.97 4.25 -2.21
C TYR A 82 11.00 3.34 -1.52
N ASP A 83 12.16 3.09 -2.14
CA ASP A 83 13.19 2.15 -1.68
C ASP A 83 14.48 2.82 -1.20
N ILE A 84 14.51 4.16 -1.04
CA ILE A 84 15.72 4.91 -0.65
C ILE A 84 16.30 4.49 0.70
N TYR A 85 15.51 3.82 1.55
CA TYR A 85 15.93 3.27 2.86
C TYR A 85 16.07 1.74 2.87
N GLY A 86 15.97 1.13 1.70
CA GLY A 86 16.08 -0.31 1.48
C GLY A 86 14.85 -1.11 1.92
N ARG A 87 14.97 -2.43 1.78
CA ARG A 87 13.90 -3.38 2.11
C ARG A 87 13.60 -3.43 3.59
N SER A 88 12.35 -3.73 3.92
CA SER A 88 11.87 -4.01 5.26
C SER A 88 11.25 -5.41 5.34
N ASP A 89 11.27 -5.99 6.53
CA ASP A 89 10.51 -7.17 6.92
C ASP A 89 9.28 -6.77 7.77
N GLU A 90 9.02 -5.49 7.96
CA GLU A 90 7.87 -4.97 8.72
C GLU A 90 6.61 -4.82 7.86
N CYS A 91 6.32 -5.78 6.97
CA CYS A 91 5.04 -5.88 6.27
C CYS A 91 4.31 -7.17 6.64
N PHE A 92 3.00 -7.16 6.43
CA PHE A 92 2.08 -8.19 6.88
C PHE A 92 1.03 -8.45 5.81
N CYS A 93 0.34 -9.57 5.90
CA CYS A 93 -0.79 -9.85 5.01
C CYS A 93 -1.80 -10.78 5.67
N THR A 94 -2.91 -11.00 4.97
CA THR A 94 -3.84 -12.07 5.28
C THR A 94 -3.35 -13.36 4.60
N SER A 95 -3.49 -14.50 5.27
CA SER A 95 -3.25 -15.83 4.69
C SER A 95 -4.43 -16.75 4.98
N ASP A 96 -4.58 -17.86 4.24
CA ASP A 96 -5.64 -18.85 4.55
C ASP A 96 -5.48 -19.47 5.97
N VAL A 97 -4.31 -19.30 6.60
CA VAL A 97 -3.98 -19.75 7.98
C VAL A 97 -4.30 -18.68 9.04
N SER A 98 -4.81 -17.50 8.64
CA SER A 98 -5.15 -16.40 9.56
C SER A 98 -6.37 -16.67 10.48
N LEU A 99 -6.84 -17.91 10.53
CA LEU A 99 -7.88 -18.43 11.42
C LEU A 99 -7.52 -18.34 12.93
N ASN A 100 -6.24 -18.12 13.28
CA ASN A 100 -5.77 -18.06 14.67
C ASN A 100 -5.33 -16.66 15.15
N ASN A 101 -5.83 -15.57 14.55
CA ASN A 101 -5.47 -14.18 14.90
C ASN A 101 -3.99 -13.79 14.72
N THR A 102 -3.19 -14.62 14.05
CA THR A 102 -1.79 -14.31 13.73
C THR A 102 -1.69 -13.78 12.30
N PHE A 103 -1.26 -12.53 12.16
CA PHE A 103 -0.95 -11.93 10.86
C PHE A 103 0.48 -12.30 10.47
N PRO A 104 0.69 -13.20 9.49
CA PRO A 104 2.03 -13.56 9.07
C PRO A 104 2.76 -12.34 8.50
N LYS A 105 4.08 -12.36 8.71
CA LYS A 105 5.01 -11.46 8.03
C LYS A 105 4.93 -11.70 6.52
N TYR A 106 4.99 -10.63 5.75
CA TYR A 106 5.04 -10.72 4.29
C TYR A 106 6.27 -11.51 3.85
N GLN A 107 6.04 -12.59 3.11
CA GLN A 107 7.08 -13.35 2.43
C GLN A 107 6.66 -13.62 0.99
N LEU A 108 7.62 -13.51 0.05
CA LEU A 108 7.38 -13.70 -1.38
C LEU A 108 6.90 -15.12 -1.75
N THR A 109 7.13 -16.11 -0.89
CA THR A 109 6.85 -17.53 -1.13
C THR A 109 5.55 -18.03 -0.48
N GLU A 110 4.82 -17.19 0.23
CA GLU A 110 3.59 -17.58 0.95
C GLU A 110 2.32 -17.15 0.20
N ASN A 111 1.19 -17.82 0.48
CA ASN A 111 -0.16 -17.44 0.05
C ASN A 111 -0.63 -16.15 0.73
N CYS A 112 0.11 -15.08 0.49
CA CYS A 112 -0.01 -13.80 1.13
C CYS A 112 -0.97 -12.93 0.32
N ARG A 113 -2.16 -12.70 0.86
CA ARG A 113 -3.23 -11.90 0.25
C ARG A 113 -3.29 -10.53 0.90
N GLY A 114 -3.35 -9.50 0.05
CA GLY A 114 -3.48 -8.12 0.49
C GLY A 114 -2.35 -7.62 1.41
N PRO A 115 -1.08 -7.64 0.96
CA PRO A 115 0.03 -7.22 1.79
C PRO A 115 0.03 -5.71 2.10
N VAL A 116 0.28 -5.38 3.36
CA VAL A 116 0.30 -4.01 3.88
C VAL A 116 1.53 -3.77 4.72
N GLY A 117 2.00 -2.52 4.78
CA GLY A 117 3.12 -2.15 5.61
C GLY A 117 2.73 -1.95 7.06
N GLY A 118 3.60 -2.35 7.96
CA GLY A 118 3.48 -2.16 9.40
C GLY A 118 4.15 -0.88 9.86
N ARG A 119 4.83 -0.96 11.01
CA ARG A 119 5.45 0.20 11.64
C ARG A 119 6.69 0.64 10.84
N TRP A 120 6.67 1.89 10.35
CA TRP A 120 7.77 2.49 9.58
C TRP A 120 8.17 1.69 8.33
N ALA A 121 7.21 1.01 7.72
CA ALA A 121 7.41 0.31 6.46
C ALA A 121 6.23 0.55 5.54
N ASN A 122 6.52 0.83 4.28
CA ASN A 122 5.54 0.92 3.22
C ASN A 122 5.52 -0.41 2.47
N PHE A 123 4.36 -1.05 2.40
CA PHE A 123 4.14 -2.02 1.33
C PHE A 123 3.69 -1.27 0.08
N VAL A 124 4.53 -1.33 -0.96
CA VAL A 124 4.42 -0.46 -2.13
C VAL A 124 3.70 -1.17 -3.26
N TYR A 125 2.82 -0.43 -3.91
CA TYR A 125 2.08 -0.80 -5.10
C TYR A 125 2.35 0.19 -6.23
N ARG A 126 2.45 -0.34 -7.45
CA ARG A 126 2.52 0.47 -8.68
C ARG A 126 1.19 0.37 -9.43
N LEU A 127 0.65 1.50 -9.82
CA LEU A 127 -0.53 1.59 -10.67
C LEU A 127 -0.13 1.38 -12.13
N ARG A 128 -0.91 0.57 -12.86
CA ARG A 128 -0.79 0.38 -14.30
C ARG A 128 -2.13 0.60 -14.95
N GLU A 129 -2.16 1.42 -15.98
CA GLU A 129 -3.34 1.61 -16.82
C GLU A 129 -3.69 0.29 -17.53
N VAL A 130 -4.99 0.07 -17.72
CA VAL A 130 -5.57 -1.06 -18.47
C VAL A 130 -6.34 -0.54 -19.67
#